data_AF-A0A7X7DZD5-F1
#
_entry.id   AF-A0A7X7DZD5-F1
#
_cell.length_a   1.000
_cell.length_b   1.000
_cell.length_c   1.000
_cell.angle_alpha   90.00
_cell.angle_beta   90.00
_cell.angle_gamma   90.00
#
_symmetry.space_group_name_H-M   'P 1'
#
loop_
_entity.id
_entity.type
_entity.pdbx_description
1 polymer ?
#
loop_
_entity_poly.entity_id
_entity_poly.type
_entity_poly.pdbx_seq_one_letter_code
_entity_poly.pdbx_strand_id
1 'polypeptide(L)' 'MAEERNTIDINTADFETLSKLPMVGDKRAQFILDHRPFNSWEDMKAKVPGFSEGMISDLKNSNATLGK' A
#
# COMPACT_ATOMS: atom_id res chain seq x y z
N MET A 1 -16.20 -11.54 -18.40
CA MET A 1 -15.06 -10.62 -18.65
C MET A 1 -14.07 -10.83 -17.52
N ALA A 2 -12.80 -11.11 -17.81
CA ALA A 2 -11.78 -11.21 -16.77
C ALA A 2 -11.48 -9.79 -16.29
N GLU A 3 -11.85 -9.47 -15.05
CA GLU A 3 -11.47 -8.22 -14.42
C GLU A 3 -9.95 -8.17 -14.40
N GLU A 4 -9.35 -7.29 -15.19
CA GLU A 4 -7.93 -6.97 -15.11
C GLU A 4 -7.68 -6.54 -13.67
N ARG A 5 -7.05 -7.43 -12.91
CA ARG A 5 -6.68 -7.23 -11.51
C ARG A 5 -5.59 -6.16 -11.49
N ASN A 6 -5.98 -4.90 -11.63
CA ASN A 6 -5.13 -3.73 -11.41
C ASN A 6 -4.90 -3.58 -9.90
N THR A 7 -4.45 -4.65 -9.27
CA THR A 7 -4.09 -4.64 -7.88
C THR A 7 -2.68 -4.08 -7.76
N ILE A 8 -2.54 -2.98 -7.05
CA ILE A 8 -1.24 -2.35 -6.84
C ILE A 8 -0.55 -3.12 -5.73
N ASP A 9 0.55 -3.76 -6.08
CA ASP A 9 1.35 -4.52 -5.14
C ASP A 9 2.28 -3.58 -4.36
N ILE A 10 2.03 -3.41 -3.07
CA ILE A 10 2.74 -2.44 -2.22
C ILE A 10 4.25 -2.76 -2.11
N ASN A 11 4.64 -4.02 -2.25
CA ASN A 11 6.04 -4.44 -2.15
C ASN A 11 6.82 -4.16 -3.45
N THR A 12 6.17 -4.26 -4.60
CA THR A 12 6.81 -4.14 -5.92
C THR A 12 6.45 -2.85 -6.67
N ALA A 13 5.40 -2.14 -6.28
CA ALA A 13 4.97 -0.90 -6.92
C ALA A 13 5.99 0.23 -6.76
N ASP A 14 5.99 1.12 -7.76
CA ASP A 14 6.80 2.32 -7.80
C ASP A 14 6.25 3.43 -6.90
N PHE A 15 7.14 4.37 -6.54
CA PHE A 15 6.79 5.56 -5.76
C PHE A 15 5.58 6.30 -6.31
N GLU A 16 5.55 6.55 -7.62
CA GLU A 16 4.47 7.31 -8.26
C GLU A 16 3.12 6.59 -8.12
N THR A 17 3.12 5.28 -8.30
CA THR A 17 1.92 4.44 -8.17
C THR A 17 1.43 4.45 -6.73
N LEU A 18 2.34 4.32 -5.75
CA LEU A 18 2.02 4.40 -4.33
C LEU A 18 1.54 5.80 -3.92
N SER A 19 2.16 6.86 -4.44
CA SER A 19 1.78 8.25 -4.12
C SER A 19 0.40 8.60 -4.68
N LYS A 20 0.05 8.04 -5.84
CA LYS A 20 -1.29 8.15 -6.44
C LYS A 20 -2.38 7.43 -5.64
N LEU A 21 -2.02 6.52 -4.73
CA LEU A 21 -3.02 5.84 -3.90
C LEU A 21 -3.66 6.82 -2.90
N PRO A 22 -5.00 6.84 -2.81
CA PRO A 22 -5.68 7.59 -1.79
C PRO A 22 -5.23 7.07 -0.41
N MET A 23 -5.02 7.98 0.54
CA MET A 23 -4.49 7.72 1.88
C MET A 23 -2.99 7.36 1.97
N VAL A 24 -2.26 7.08 0.88
CA VAL A 24 -0.80 6.91 0.96
C VAL A 24 -0.13 8.27 0.77
N GLY A 25 -0.27 8.86 -0.41
CA GLY A 25 0.42 10.11 -0.77
C GLY A 25 1.94 9.99 -0.71
N ASP A 26 2.64 11.06 -1.09
CA ASP A 26 4.11 11.06 -1.28
C ASP A 26 4.88 10.63 -0.03
N LYS A 27 4.50 11.14 1.14
CA LYS A 27 5.21 10.84 2.39
C LYS A 27 5.17 9.34 2.70
N ARG A 28 4.00 8.72 2.64
CA ARG A 28 3.87 7.29 3.00
C ARG A 28 4.35 6.39 1.88
N ALA A 29 4.21 6.80 0.62
CA ALA A 29 4.81 6.10 -0.51
C ALA A 29 6.32 5.92 -0.30
N GLN A 30 7.01 6.98 0.17
CA GLN A 30 8.44 6.88 0.47
C GLN A 30 8.72 5.91 1.61
N PHE A 31 7.94 5.96 2.70
CA PHE A 31 8.07 5.03 3.82
C PHE A 31 7.85 3.57 3.39
N ILE A 32 6.85 3.32 2.55
CA ILE A 32 6.57 2.00 1.99
C ILE A 32 7.80 1.48 1.24
N LEU A 33 8.40 2.31 0.39
CA LEU A 33 9.59 1.91 -0.38
C LEU A 33 10.83 1.66 0.49
N ASP A 34 10.93 2.34 1.62
CA ASP A 34 12.05 2.22 2.56
C ASP A 34 11.89 1.01 3.50
N HIS A 35 10.65 0.64 3.84
CA HIS A 35 10.34 -0.40 4.84
C HIS A 35 9.86 -1.74 4.27
N ARG A 36 9.65 -1.83 2.95
CA ARG A 36 9.39 -3.08 2.24
C ARG A 36 10.56 -4.07 2.42
N PRO A 37 10.32 -5.40 2.47
CA PRO A 37 9.03 -6.04 2.25
C PRO A 37 8.12 -6.02 3.49
N PHE A 38 6.82 -5.90 3.23
CA PHE A 38 5.75 -6.05 4.20
C PHE A 38 5.09 -7.41 4.03
N ASN A 39 5.04 -8.17 5.12
CA ASN A 39 4.41 -9.50 5.13
C ASN A 39 2.89 -9.42 5.35
N SER A 40 2.41 -8.33 5.95
CA SER A 40 1.01 -8.15 6.33
C SER A 40 0.69 -6.67 6.53
N TRP A 41 -0.60 -6.34 6.43
CA TRP A 41 -1.06 -4.96 6.62
C TRP A 41 -0.75 -4.42 8.02
N GLU A 42 -0.74 -5.31 9.02
CA GLU A 42 -0.33 -4.97 10.39
C GLU A 42 1.17 -4.64 10.48
N ASP A 43 2.03 -5.36 9.76
CA ASP A 43 3.47 -5.07 9.69
C ASP A 43 3.71 -3.70 9.04
N MET A 44 2.98 -3.41 7.96
CA MET A 44 3.00 -2.08 7.34
C MET A 44 2.51 -1.00 8.31
N LYS A 45 1.42 -1.23 9.05
CA LYS A 45 0.91 -0.29 10.07
C LYS A 45 1.94 -0.03 11.17
N ALA A 46 2.64 -1.07 11.62
CA ALA A 46 3.64 -0.99 12.67
C ALA A 46 4.90 -0.26 12.20
N LYS A 47 5.33 -0.50 10.96
CA LYS A 47 6.52 0.11 10.35
C LYS A 47 6.29 1.54 9.85
N VAL A 48 5.09 1.85 9.37
CA VAL A 48 4.75 3.17 8.82
C VAL A 48 3.94 3.95 9.87
N PRO A 49 4.60 4.76 10.72
CA PRO A 49 3.92 5.53 11.74
C PRO A 49 2.91 6.50 11.11
N GLY A 50 1.71 6.55 11.70
CA GLY A 50 0.61 7.37 11.20
C GLY A 50 -0.30 6.67 10.19
N PHE A 51 -0.11 5.38 9.90
CA PHE A 51 -1.14 4.58 9.23
C PHE A 51 -2.24 4.15 10.21
N SER A 52 -3.47 4.52 9.92
CA SER A 52 -4.65 4.12 10.71
C SER A 52 -5.33 2.90 10.09
N GLU A 53 -6.10 2.16 10.88
CA GLU A 53 -6.89 1.02 10.38
C GLU A 53 -7.86 1.39 9.26
N GLY A 54 -8.49 2.58 9.35
CA GLY A 54 -9.35 3.09 8.29
C GLY A 54 -8.61 3.19 6.95
N MET A 55 -7.38 3.74 6.96
CA MET A 55 -6.57 3.89 5.75
C MET A 55 -6.17 2.55 5.13
N ILE A 56 -5.88 1.54 5.96
CA ILE A 56 -5.63 0.18 5.47
C ILE A 56 -6.88 -0.41 4.82
N SER A 57 -8.04 -0.11 5.39
CA SER A 57 -9.33 -0.57 4.88
C SER A 57 -9.64 0.09 3.52
N ASP A 58 -9.38 1.38 3.39
CA ASP A 58 -9.46 2.12 2.13
C ASP A 58 -8.47 1.60 1.09
N LEU A 59 -7.23 1.28 1.48
CA LEU A 59 -6.24 0.69 0.57
C LEU A 59 -6.70 -0.67 0.03
N LYS A 60 -7.22 -1.53 0.90
CA LYS A 60 -7.81 -2.81 0.50
C LYS A 60 -8.99 -2.63 -0.46
N ASN A 61 -9.74 -1.52 -0.33
CA ASN A 61 -10.84 -1.17 -1.21
C ASN A 61 -10.36 -0.58 -2.56
N SER A 62 -9.27 0.19 -2.55
CA SER A 62 -8.61 0.78 -3.74
C SER A 62 -7.74 -0.19 -4.54
N ASN A 63 -7.91 -1.51 -4.35
CA ASN A 63 -7.18 -2.56 -5.05
C ASN A 63 -5.70 -2.70 -4.62
N ALA A 64 -5.25 -2.19 -3.48
CA ALA A 64 -3.89 -2.45 -3.02
C ALA A 64 -3.72 -3.87 -2.43
N THR A 65 -2.57 -4.50 -2.66
CA THR A 65 -2.22 -5.85 -2.16
C THR A 65 -0.76 -5.89 -1.67
N LEU A 66 -0.40 -6.85 -0.80
CA LEU A 66 0.97 -7.00 -0.28
C LEU A 66 1.73 -8.16 -0.93
N GLY A 67 1.35 -8.53 -2.15
CA GLY A 67 1.87 -9.73 -2.80
C GLY A 67 1.41 -11.01 -2.10
N LYS A 68 1.61 -12.14 -2.76
CA LYS A 68 1.47 -13.47 -2.14
C LYS A 68 2.84 -14.02 -1.82
#